data_AF-A0A2N1N0Y8-F1
#
_entry.id   AF-A0A2N1N0Y8-F1
#
_cell.length_a   1.000
_cell.length_b   1.000
_cell.length_c   1.000
_cell.angle_alpha   90.00
_cell.angle_beta   90.00
_cell.angle_gamma   90.00
#
_symmetry.space_group_name_H-M   'P 1'
#
loop_
_entity.id
_entity.type
_entity.pdbx_description
1 polymer ?
#
loop_
_entity_poly.entity_id
_entity_poly.type
_entity_poly.pdbx_seq_one_letter_code
_entity_poly.pdbx_strand_id
1 'polypeptide(L)'
;MVNRTKVNDCHEEFAILGSTGNVYTVTITHKPNCSCPDFKKGYLCKHIFFVYLKVFRLNHDSQFIYQEALLSKKLRSIFANAVPDPTVLASKRVRDKYSTFTSNKLENKTEEKDHNNIVWCIEGCGNNLHKDCFEQWKKSKNGDKVTCVYCRANWVDSNSKILINEEGYINLSCAQGMYTIRGQKNGMSPISSFAHSNKGKTHIA
;
A
#
# COMPACT_ATOMS: atom_id res chain seq x y z
N MET A 1 -4.90 0.84 -9.98
CA MET A 1 -5.00 -0.65 -9.94
C MET A 1 -3.67 -1.22 -9.50
N VAL A 2 -3.67 -2.16 -8.55
CA VAL A 2 -2.47 -2.82 -8.03
C VAL A 2 -2.20 -4.14 -8.77
N ASN A 3 -3.24 -4.95 -8.96
CA ASN A 3 -3.20 -6.22 -9.67
C ASN A 3 -4.48 -6.44 -10.50
N ARG A 4 -4.41 -7.28 -11.55
CA ARG A 4 -5.51 -7.78 -12.38
C ARG A 4 -5.32 -9.27 -12.61
N THR A 5 -6.30 -10.08 -12.24
CA THR A 5 -6.30 -11.53 -12.45
C THR A 5 -7.45 -11.88 -13.40
N LYS A 6 -7.13 -12.52 -14.53
CA LYS A 6 -8.15 -13.13 -15.40
C LYS A 6 -8.42 -14.54 -14.92
N VAL A 7 -9.65 -14.82 -14.49
CA VAL A 7 -10.05 -16.14 -13.97
C VAL A 7 -10.66 -16.99 -15.08
N ASN A 8 -11.55 -16.39 -15.89
CA ASN A 8 -12.10 -16.98 -17.12
C ASN A 8 -12.75 -15.87 -17.98
N ASP A 9 -13.28 -16.24 -19.16
CA ASP A 9 -13.92 -15.35 -20.14
C ASP A 9 -15.10 -14.51 -19.61
N CYS A 10 -15.62 -14.81 -18.41
CA CYS A 10 -16.71 -14.10 -17.75
C CYS A 10 -16.40 -13.74 -16.28
N HIS A 11 -15.13 -13.82 -15.85
CA HIS A 11 -14.67 -13.47 -14.51
C HIS A 11 -13.27 -12.85 -14.55
N GLU A 12 -13.19 -11.56 -14.20
CA GLU A 12 -11.92 -10.89 -13.88
C GLU A 12 -11.94 -10.26 -12.49
N GLU A 13 -10.81 -10.29 -11.80
CA GLU A 13 -10.61 -9.72 -10.48
C GLU A 13 -9.54 -8.64 -10.47
N PHE A 14 -9.73 -7.62 -9.64
CA PHE A 14 -8.88 -6.44 -9.59
C PHE A 14 -8.58 -6.06 -8.15
N ALA A 15 -7.31 -5.88 -7.82
CA ALA A 15 -6.91 -5.23 -6.57
C ALA A 15 -6.88 -3.71 -6.82
N ILE A 16 -7.83 -2.98 -6.26
CA ILE A 16 -7.98 -1.53 -6.42
C ILE A 16 -7.55 -0.81 -5.15
N LEU A 17 -6.66 0.17 -5.32
CA LEU A 17 -6.14 0.99 -4.23
C LEU A 17 -7.11 2.13 -3.93
N GLY A 18 -7.59 2.20 -2.68
CA GLY A 18 -8.45 3.26 -2.18
C GLY A 18 -7.68 4.51 -1.76
N SER A 19 -8.43 5.59 -1.48
CA SER A 19 -7.88 6.90 -1.10
C SER A 19 -7.17 6.94 0.26
N THR A 20 -7.33 5.92 1.11
CA THR A 20 -6.65 5.76 2.41
C THR A 20 -5.52 4.72 2.36
N GLY A 21 -5.20 4.22 1.17
CA GLY A 21 -4.26 3.11 0.97
C GLY A 21 -4.83 1.71 1.21
N ASN A 22 -6.07 1.58 1.72
CA ASN A 22 -6.78 0.30 1.76
C ASN A 22 -6.92 -0.28 0.35
N VAL A 23 -6.63 -1.57 0.18
CA VAL A 23 -6.80 -2.31 -1.07
C VAL A 23 -8.13 -3.07 -1.01
N TYR A 24 -8.96 -2.83 -2.02
CA TYR A 24 -10.26 -3.48 -2.19
C TYR A 24 -10.22 -4.41 -3.41
N THR A 25 -10.81 -5.59 -3.26
CA THR A 25 -11.04 -6.49 -4.40
C THR A 25 -12.30 -6.02 -5.12
N VAL A 26 -12.21 -5.82 -6.43
CA VAL A 26 -13.35 -5.70 -7.34
C VAL A 26 -13.40 -6.96 -8.19
N THR A 27 -14.55 -7.60 -8.25
CA THR A 27 -14.80 -8.79 -9.06
C THR A 27 -15.85 -8.45 -10.09
N ILE A 28 -15.51 -8.58 -11.38
CA ILE A 28 -16.45 -8.37 -12.48
C ILE A 28 -16.84 -9.74 -13.04
N THR A 29 -18.08 -10.12 -12.76
CA THR A 29 -18.76 -11.32 -13.27
C THR A 29 -20.19 -10.94 -13.69
N HIS A 30 -21.11 -11.90 -13.74
CA HIS A 30 -22.53 -11.63 -13.99
C HIS A 30 -23.13 -10.59 -13.03
N LYS A 31 -22.77 -10.65 -11.74
CA LYS A 31 -23.10 -9.59 -10.77
C LYS A 31 -21.80 -8.95 -10.25
N PRO A 32 -21.51 -7.68 -10.59
CA PRO A 32 -20.31 -6.99 -10.11
C PRO A 32 -20.28 -6.91 -8.59
N ASN A 33 -19.11 -7.08 -7.99
CA ASN A 33 -18.91 -7.07 -6.55
C ASN A 33 -17.67 -6.26 -6.14
N CYS A 34 -17.69 -5.64 -4.95
CA CYS A 34 -16.51 -5.02 -4.37
C CYS A 34 -16.44 -5.22 -2.84
N SER A 35 -15.26 -5.52 -2.30
CA SER A 35 -15.07 -5.71 -0.85
C SER A 35 -15.13 -4.42 -0.01
N CYS A 36 -15.28 -3.24 -0.63
CA CYS A 36 -15.25 -1.96 0.06
C CYS A 36 -16.54 -1.65 0.87
N PRO A 37 -16.46 -0.78 1.90
CA PRO A 37 -17.61 -0.45 2.74
C PRO A 37 -18.80 0.17 1.99
N ASP A 38 -18.55 0.96 0.95
CA ASP A 38 -19.62 1.62 0.17
C ASP A 38 -20.48 0.60 -0.59
N PHE A 39 -19.85 -0.46 -1.12
CA PHE A 39 -20.56 -1.54 -1.79
C PHE A 39 -21.34 -2.43 -0.80
N LYS A 40 -20.77 -2.69 0.38
CA LYS A 40 -21.46 -3.42 1.47
C LYS A 40 -22.76 -2.73 1.94
N LYS A 41 -22.93 -1.42 1.67
CA LYS A 41 -24.16 -0.65 1.94
C LYS A 41 -25.22 -0.76 0.83
N GLY A 42 -24.97 -1.51 -0.24
CA GLY A 42 -25.90 -1.73 -1.36
C GLY A 42 -25.73 -0.77 -2.55
N TYR A 43 -24.69 0.07 -2.57
CA TYR A 43 -24.46 1.04 -3.65
C TYR A 43 -23.34 0.61 -4.61
N LEU A 44 -23.46 0.95 -5.90
CA LEU A 44 -22.32 0.87 -6.81
C LEU A 44 -21.22 1.82 -6.32
N CYS A 45 -20.05 1.26 -6.02
CA CYS A 45 -18.95 2.01 -5.44
C CYS A 45 -17.99 2.58 -6.50
N LYS A 46 -17.27 3.65 -6.14
CA LYS A 46 -16.23 4.28 -6.98
C LYS A 46 -15.18 3.30 -7.54
N HIS A 47 -14.94 2.17 -6.86
CA HIS A 47 -13.97 1.16 -7.32
C HIS A 47 -14.50 0.34 -8.52
N ILE A 48 -15.82 0.09 -8.60
CA ILE A 48 -16.46 -0.54 -9.78
C ILE A 48 -16.46 0.45 -10.94
N PHE A 49 -16.87 1.71 -10.71
CA PHE A 49 -16.79 2.78 -11.73
C PHE A 49 -15.37 2.97 -12.25
N PHE A 50 -14.35 2.90 -11.39
CA PHE A 50 -12.94 2.94 -11.80
C PHE A 50 -12.59 1.79 -12.76
N VAL A 51 -13.03 0.55 -12.49
CA VAL A 51 -12.79 -0.58 -13.39
C VAL A 51 -13.50 -0.35 -14.73
N TYR A 52 -14.77 0.05 -14.74
CA TYR A 52 -15.50 0.31 -15.98
C TYR A 52 -14.91 1.45 -16.83
N LEU A 53 -14.66 2.61 -16.22
CA LEU A 53 -14.27 3.83 -16.93
C LEU A 53 -12.76 3.91 -17.22
N LYS A 54 -11.91 3.33 -16.37
CA LYS A 54 -10.44 3.44 -16.51
C LYS A 54 -9.79 2.13 -16.95
N VAL A 55 -10.20 0.97 -16.44
CA VAL A 55 -9.61 -0.32 -16.84
C VAL A 55 -10.21 -0.84 -18.15
N PHE A 56 -11.54 -0.82 -18.28
CA PHE A 56 -12.25 -1.29 -19.48
C PHE A 56 -12.57 -0.18 -20.48
N ARG A 57 -12.38 1.10 -20.10
CA ARG A 57 -12.62 2.27 -20.96
C ARG A 57 -14.02 2.28 -21.60
N LEU A 58 -15.03 1.82 -20.86
CA LEU A 58 -16.43 1.93 -21.29
C LEU A 58 -16.80 3.41 -21.48
N ASN A 59 -17.60 3.70 -22.51
CA ASN A 59 -18.20 5.02 -22.66
C ASN A 59 -19.03 5.35 -21.40
N HIS A 60 -18.98 6.60 -20.93
CA HIS A 60 -19.71 7.08 -19.76
C HIS A 60 -21.23 6.97 -19.92
N ASP A 61 -21.72 7.12 -21.17
CA ASP A 61 -23.14 6.92 -21.51
C ASP A 61 -23.53 5.44 -21.64
N SER A 62 -22.60 4.50 -21.42
CA SER A 62 -22.88 3.08 -21.57
C SER A 62 -23.79 2.58 -20.45
N GLN A 63 -24.97 2.08 -20.84
CA GLN A 63 -25.93 1.45 -19.93
C GLN A 63 -25.33 0.29 -19.11
N PHE A 64 -24.21 -0.32 -19.56
CA PHE A 64 -23.51 -1.37 -18.81
C PHE A 64 -23.00 -0.90 -17.44
N ILE A 65 -22.71 0.40 -17.28
CA ILE A 65 -22.18 0.98 -16.04
C ILE A 65 -23.20 0.91 -14.89
N TYR A 66 -24.49 1.04 -15.22
CA TYR A 66 -25.59 1.14 -14.26
C TYR A 66 -26.44 -0.14 -14.16
N GLN A 67 -26.08 -1.20 -14.90
CA GLN A 67 -26.76 -2.49 -14.85
C GLN A 67 -26.32 -3.30 -13.64
N GLU A 68 -27.28 -3.74 -12.81
CA GLU A 68 -27.03 -4.63 -11.67
C GLU A 68 -26.42 -5.98 -12.09
N ALA A 69 -26.72 -6.44 -13.31
CA ALA A 69 -26.20 -7.68 -13.85
C ALA A 69 -25.82 -7.58 -15.34
N LEU A 70 -24.69 -8.20 -15.68
CA LEU A 70 -24.10 -8.23 -17.03
C LEU A 70 -24.24 -9.62 -17.66
N LEU A 71 -24.90 -9.70 -18.81
CA LEU A 71 -25.02 -10.95 -19.58
C LEU A 71 -23.63 -11.45 -20.02
N SER A 72 -23.41 -12.76 -20.07
CA SER A 72 -22.11 -13.37 -20.44
C SER A 72 -21.59 -12.92 -21.82
N LYS A 73 -22.49 -12.67 -22.79
CA LYS A 73 -22.12 -12.09 -24.10
C LYS A 73 -21.58 -10.66 -23.98
N LYS A 74 -22.16 -9.84 -23.08
CA LYS A 74 -21.67 -8.49 -22.78
C LYS A 74 -20.30 -8.55 -22.09
N LEU A 75 -20.13 -9.41 -21.07
CA LEU A 75 -18.86 -9.60 -20.36
C LEU A 75 -17.72 -9.96 -21.30
N ARG A 76 -17.90 -10.97 -22.16
CA ARG A 76 -16.91 -11.36 -23.17
C ARG A 76 -16.52 -10.20 -24.09
N SER A 77 -17.51 -9.41 -24.54
CA SER A 77 -17.25 -8.22 -25.37
C SER A 77 -16.49 -7.12 -24.61
N ILE A 78 -16.81 -6.88 -23.34
CA ILE A 78 -16.11 -5.91 -22.49
C ILE A 78 -14.66 -6.33 -22.28
N PHE A 79 -14.40 -7.59 -21.95
CA PHE A 79 -13.05 -8.09 -21.67
C PHE A 79 -12.16 -8.19 -22.92
N ALA A 80 -12.75 -8.50 -24.08
CA ALA A 80 -12.03 -8.52 -25.36
C ALA A 80 -11.57 -7.11 -25.79
N ASN A 81 -12.40 -6.09 -25.53
CA ASN A 81 -12.10 -4.69 -25.86
C ASN A 81 -11.27 -3.95 -24.78
N ALA A 82 -10.96 -4.61 -23.66
CA ALA A 82 -10.25 -4.00 -22.52
C ALA A 82 -8.74 -3.82 -22.78
N VAL A 83 -8.38 -2.77 -23.52
CA VAL A 83 -6.99 -2.37 -23.78
C VAL A 83 -6.25 -2.06 -22.46
N PRO A 84 -5.07 -2.66 -22.19
CA PRO A 84 -4.27 -2.32 -21.02
C PRO A 84 -3.79 -0.87 -21.06
N ASP A 85 -4.28 -0.04 -20.13
CA ASP A 85 -3.78 1.31 -19.92
C ASP A 85 -2.66 1.30 -18.86
N PRO A 86 -1.41 1.66 -19.20
CA PRO A 86 -0.33 1.67 -18.22
C PRO A 86 -0.50 2.73 -17.13
N THR A 87 -1.25 3.82 -17.38
CA THR A 87 -1.52 4.88 -16.39
C THR A 87 -2.45 4.42 -15.26
N VAL A 88 -3.18 3.33 -15.48
CA VAL A 88 -4.10 2.73 -14.51
C VAL A 88 -3.35 1.91 -13.44
N LEU A 89 -2.10 1.56 -13.68
CA LEU A 89 -1.26 0.82 -12.74
C LEU A 89 -0.75 1.73 -11.61
N ALA A 90 -0.77 1.21 -10.39
CA ALA A 90 -0.10 1.83 -9.25
C ALA A 90 1.42 1.81 -9.45
N SER A 91 2.12 2.69 -8.72
CA SER A 91 3.58 2.77 -8.74
C SER A 91 4.22 1.40 -8.46
N LYS A 92 5.42 1.16 -9.02
CA LYS A 92 6.12 -0.11 -8.87
C LYS A 92 6.25 -0.51 -7.39
N ARG A 93 6.66 0.44 -6.53
CA ARG A 93 6.75 0.29 -5.06
C ARG A 93 5.47 -0.23 -4.40
N VAL A 94 4.30 0.22 -4.85
CA VAL A 94 3.00 -0.25 -4.31
C VAL A 94 2.70 -1.68 -4.77
N ARG A 95 2.98 -1.99 -6.05
CA ARG A 95 2.77 -3.32 -6.62
C ARG A 95 3.72 -4.36 -6.02
N ASP A 96 5.00 -4.01 -5.86
CA ASP A 96 6.00 -4.87 -5.26
C ASP A 96 5.60 -5.25 -3.81
N LYS A 97 5.24 -4.27 -2.96
CA LYS A 97 4.76 -4.55 -1.59
C LYS A 97 3.47 -5.38 -1.54
N TYR A 98 2.56 -5.21 -2.50
CA TYR A 98 1.37 -6.04 -2.61
C TYR A 98 1.73 -7.49 -2.95
N SER A 99 2.63 -7.70 -3.92
CA SER A 99 3.06 -9.04 -4.32
C SER A 99 3.74 -9.80 -3.18
N THR A 100 4.64 -9.18 -2.40
CA THR A 100 5.25 -9.81 -1.21
C THR A 100 4.19 -10.33 -0.23
N PHE A 101 3.07 -9.61 -0.07
CA PHE A 101 1.98 -10.04 0.80
C PHE A 101 1.15 -11.17 0.20
N THR A 102 0.79 -11.10 -1.09
CA THR A 102 -0.06 -12.12 -1.73
C THR A 102 0.68 -13.40 -2.08
N SER A 103 1.97 -13.34 -2.40
CA SER A 103 2.79 -14.52 -2.72
C SER A 103 3.03 -15.40 -1.49
N ASN A 104 3.11 -14.84 -0.28
CA ASN A 104 3.10 -15.63 0.97
C ASN A 104 1.78 -16.39 1.23
N LYS A 105 0.78 -16.27 0.35
CA LYS A 105 -0.46 -17.07 0.35
C LYS A 105 -0.46 -18.18 -0.72
N LEU A 106 0.56 -18.25 -1.58
CA LEU A 106 0.73 -19.26 -2.63
C LEU A 106 2.16 -19.81 -2.60
N GLU A 107 2.27 -20.99 -1.99
CA GLU A 107 3.39 -21.93 -2.03
C GLU A 107 4.68 -21.59 -1.25
N ASN A 108 4.95 -22.41 -0.23
CA ASN A 108 6.31 -22.77 0.13
C ASN A 108 6.92 -23.59 -1.02
N LYS A 109 7.84 -23.02 -1.83
CA LYS A 109 9.07 -23.74 -2.23
C LYS A 109 10.11 -22.91 -2.98
N THR A 110 11.34 -23.40 -2.84
CA THR A 110 12.55 -23.18 -3.66
C THR A 110 13.10 -21.76 -3.74
N GLU A 111 14.18 -21.59 -2.99
CA GLU A 111 15.21 -20.57 -3.07
C GLU A 111 15.72 -20.36 -4.49
N GLU A 112 15.95 -19.11 -4.91
CA GLU A 112 17.14 -18.79 -5.69
C GLU A 112 17.63 -17.33 -5.52
N LYS A 113 18.86 -17.22 -5.03
CA LYS A 113 19.86 -16.14 -5.23
C LYS A 113 19.46 -14.70 -4.90
N ASP A 114 19.49 -14.46 -3.59
CA ASP A 114 20.14 -13.32 -2.92
C ASP A 114 20.69 -12.18 -3.81
N HIS A 115 19.83 -11.17 -4.01
CA HIS A 115 20.29 -9.78 -4.13
C HIS A 115 19.47 -8.91 -3.18
N ASN A 116 20.15 -8.40 -2.15
CA ASN A 116 19.72 -7.28 -1.31
C ASN A 116 18.43 -7.50 -0.52
N ASN A 117 18.58 -8.35 0.49
CA ASN A 117 18.00 -8.29 1.83
C ASN A 117 17.81 -6.82 2.34
N ILE A 118 16.74 -6.13 1.91
CA ILE A 118 16.45 -4.71 2.20
C ILE A 118 15.27 -4.57 3.19
N VAL A 119 15.43 -3.66 4.14
CA VAL A 119 14.37 -3.18 5.04
C VAL A 119 14.04 -1.71 4.75
N TRP A 120 12.88 -1.20 5.18
CA TRP A 120 12.51 0.20 5.00
C TRP A 120 11.80 0.77 6.22
N CYS A 121 11.84 2.10 6.38
CA CYS A 121 11.14 2.77 7.46
C CYS A 121 9.62 2.74 7.24
N ILE A 122 8.88 1.97 8.04
CA ILE A 122 7.41 1.85 7.93
C ILE A 122 6.70 3.13 8.39
N GLU A 123 7.02 3.60 9.61
CA GLU A 123 6.33 4.71 10.30
C GLU A 123 6.74 6.13 9.88
N GLY A 124 7.76 6.28 9.03
CA GLY A 124 8.46 7.56 8.83
C GLY A 124 8.74 7.90 7.38
N CYS A 125 10.00 7.96 6.97
CA CYS A 125 10.39 8.45 5.63
C CYS A 125 10.24 7.43 4.49
N GLY A 126 10.05 6.14 4.78
CA GLY A 126 9.97 5.12 3.74
C GLY A 126 11.28 4.79 2.98
N ASN A 127 12.41 5.40 3.35
CA ASN A 127 13.70 5.09 2.75
C ASN A 127 14.09 3.62 2.98
N ASN A 128 14.74 3.04 1.98
CA ASN A 128 15.29 1.69 2.00
C ASN A 128 16.67 1.68 2.68
N LEU A 129 17.00 0.57 3.33
CA LEU A 129 18.30 0.24 3.93
C LEU A 129 18.62 -1.23 3.69
N HIS A 130 19.90 -1.58 3.55
CA HIS A 130 20.31 -2.98 3.65
C HIS A 130 20.06 -3.48 5.07
N LYS A 131 19.47 -4.68 5.20
CA LYS A 131 19.13 -5.28 6.50
C LYS A 131 20.37 -5.39 7.38
N ASP A 132 21.50 -5.83 6.84
CA ASP A 132 22.71 -6.06 7.64
C ASP A 132 23.27 -4.75 8.23
N CYS A 133 23.30 -3.68 7.42
CA CYS A 133 23.63 -2.33 7.90
C CYS A 133 22.61 -1.84 8.96
N PHE A 134 21.32 -2.17 8.80
CA PHE A 134 20.31 -1.78 9.76
C PHE A 134 20.36 -2.60 11.06
N GLU A 135 20.67 -3.91 11.01
CA GLU A 135 20.88 -4.75 12.18
C GLU A 135 22.14 -4.33 12.96
N GLN A 136 23.19 -3.86 12.28
CA GLN A 136 24.33 -3.19 12.94
C GLN A 136 23.88 -1.91 13.66
N TRP A 137 23.05 -1.08 13.02
CA TRP A 137 22.47 0.10 13.67
C TRP A 137 21.59 -0.26 14.87
N LYS A 138 20.74 -1.30 14.79
CA LYS A 138 19.98 -1.80 15.94
C LYS A 138 20.90 -2.20 17.10
N LYS A 139 21.93 -3.01 16.83
CA LYS A 139 22.90 -3.45 17.85
C LYS A 139 23.60 -2.26 18.52
N SER A 140 23.91 -1.19 17.77
CA SER A 140 24.49 0.04 18.32
C SER A 140 23.59 0.78 19.33
N LYS A 141 22.31 0.41 19.45
CA LYS A 141 21.39 0.96 20.46
C LYS A 141 21.48 0.31 21.83
N ASN A 142 22.15 -0.84 21.96
CA ASN A 142 22.41 -1.48 23.26
C ASN A 142 21.15 -1.65 24.15
N GLY A 143 19.98 -1.90 23.53
CA GLY A 143 18.68 -2.00 24.20
C GLY A 143 17.78 -0.74 24.11
N ASP A 144 18.32 0.41 23.69
CA ASP A 144 17.53 1.63 23.47
C ASP A 144 16.53 1.47 22.30
N LYS A 145 15.51 2.34 22.31
CA LYS A 145 14.49 2.44 21.27
C LYS A 145 15.09 2.55 19.86
N VAL A 146 14.88 1.51 19.06
CA VAL A 146 15.28 1.51 17.64
C VAL A 146 14.46 2.54 16.87
N THR A 147 15.15 3.36 16.09
CA THR A 147 14.55 4.42 15.26
C THR A 147 15.18 4.44 13.86
N CYS A 148 14.46 5.00 12.89
CA CYS A 148 14.96 5.18 11.53
C CYS A 148 16.17 6.12 11.50
N VAL A 149 17.27 5.70 10.85
CA VAL A 149 18.50 6.52 10.72
C VAL A 149 18.25 7.88 10.06
N TYR A 150 17.31 7.95 9.11
CA TYR A 150 17.06 9.16 8.30
C TYR A 150 16.09 10.15 8.97
N CYS A 151 15.02 9.66 9.60
CA CYS A 151 13.93 10.52 10.10
C CYS A 151 13.62 10.36 11.59
N ARG A 152 14.32 9.47 12.30
CA ARG A 152 14.16 9.18 13.74
C ARG A 152 12.76 8.72 14.19
N ALA A 153 11.84 8.46 13.27
CA ALA A 153 10.58 7.77 13.54
C ALA A 153 10.83 6.41 14.21
N ASN A 154 9.87 5.96 15.02
CA ASN A 154 9.94 4.65 15.68
C ASN A 154 10.16 3.54 14.65
N TRP A 155 11.11 2.63 14.90
CA TRP A 155 11.29 1.50 14.00
C TRP A 155 10.32 0.39 14.33
N VAL A 156 9.63 -0.08 13.30
CA VAL A 156 8.73 -1.23 13.34
C VAL A 156 9.35 -2.27 12.42
N ASP A 157 9.70 -3.44 12.97
CA ASP A 157 10.40 -4.46 12.20
C ASP A 157 9.47 -5.10 11.17
N SER A 158 9.98 -5.34 9.96
CA SER A 158 9.21 -5.90 8.84
C SER A 158 8.64 -7.30 9.09
N ASN A 159 9.09 -8.00 10.14
CA ASN A 159 8.51 -9.26 10.60
C ASN A 159 7.23 -9.06 11.42
N SER A 160 6.93 -7.83 11.85
CA SER A 160 5.60 -7.49 12.36
C SER A 160 4.63 -7.38 11.19
N LYS A 161 3.84 -8.45 11.06
CA LYS A 161 2.40 -8.38 10.81
C LYS A 161 1.89 -7.04 11.39
N ILE A 162 1.16 -6.20 10.66
CA ILE A 162 0.20 -6.54 9.62
C ILE A 162 0.11 -5.38 8.61
N LEU A 163 0.16 -5.67 7.30
CA LEU A 163 -0.36 -4.69 6.31
C LEU A 163 -1.90 -4.60 6.42
N ILE A 164 -2.56 -5.60 7.00
CA ILE A 164 -4.02 -5.59 7.20
C ILE A 164 -4.36 -4.67 8.38
N ASN A 165 -5.26 -3.70 8.18
CA ASN A 165 -5.76 -2.87 9.28
C ASN A 165 -6.77 -3.62 10.18
N GLU A 166 -7.23 -2.98 11.25
CA GLU A 166 -8.24 -3.53 12.18
C GLU A 166 -9.56 -3.93 11.49
N GLU A 167 -9.88 -3.31 10.35
CA GLU A 167 -11.08 -3.61 9.53
C GLU A 167 -10.92 -4.84 8.62
N GLY A 168 -9.72 -5.45 8.56
CA GLY A 168 -9.45 -6.61 7.70
C GLY A 168 -8.97 -6.28 6.26
N TYR A 169 -8.59 -5.03 5.96
CA TYR A 169 -8.10 -4.61 4.64
C TYR A 169 -6.57 -4.44 4.60
N ILE A 170 -5.91 -5.01 3.58
CA ILE A 170 -4.51 -4.70 3.26
C ILE A 170 -4.38 -3.19 3.00
N ASN A 171 -3.50 -2.50 3.70
CA ASN A 171 -3.26 -1.08 3.60
C ASN A 171 -1.84 -0.80 3.09
N LEU A 172 -1.73 -0.02 2.02
CA LEU A 172 -0.50 0.34 1.33
C LEU A 172 -0.21 1.85 1.39
N SER A 173 -0.77 2.58 2.35
CA SER A 173 -0.58 4.03 2.55
C SER A 173 0.91 4.42 2.60
N CYS A 174 1.70 3.75 3.46
CA CYS A 174 3.17 3.90 3.52
C CYS A 174 3.86 3.60 2.17
N ALA A 175 3.34 2.67 1.37
CA ALA A 175 3.88 2.37 0.03
C ALA A 175 3.65 3.53 -0.96
N GLN A 176 2.49 4.20 -0.84
CA GLN A 176 2.15 5.42 -1.58
C GLN A 176 2.88 6.68 -1.08
N GLY A 177 3.64 6.60 0.02
CA GLY A 177 4.20 7.79 0.69
C GLY A 177 3.16 8.60 1.47
N MET A 178 1.97 8.03 1.69
CA MET A 178 0.91 8.62 2.50
C MET A 178 1.20 8.35 3.99
N TYR A 179 2.19 9.04 4.53
CA TYR A 179 2.46 9.02 5.97
C TYR A 179 1.37 9.77 6.70
N THR A 180 0.65 9.07 7.57
CA THR A 180 -0.27 9.71 8.50
C THR A 180 0.53 10.49 9.53
N ILE A 181 0.76 11.78 9.27
CA ILE A 181 0.99 12.76 10.34
C ILE A 181 -0.34 12.95 11.10
N ARG A 182 -0.74 11.90 11.83
CA ARG A 182 -1.88 11.87 12.76
C ARG A 182 -1.42 11.31 14.11
N GLY A 183 -0.30 11.87 14.56
CA GLY A 183 0.24 11.73 15.92
C GLY A 183 0.45 13.08 16.61
N GLN A 184 0.69 14.17 15.85
CA GLN A 184 0.55 15.52 16.36
C GLN A 184 -0.93 15.86 16.51
N LYS A 185 -1.46 15.65 17.72
CA LYS A 185 -2.57 16.48 18.20
C LYS A 185 -2.10 17.94 18.19
N ASN A 186 -2.99 18.85 17.80
CA ASN A 186 -2.71 20.28 17.85
C ASN A 186 -2.29 20.66 19.28
N GLY A 187 -1.05 21.12 19.41
CA GLY A 187 -0.35 21.23 20.68
C GLY A 187 1.01 21.91 20.49
N MET A 188 0.98 23.14 19.95
CA MET A 188 2.13 24.03 20.07
C MET A 188 2.30 24.41 21.53
N SER A 189 3.33 23.84 22.16
CA SER A 189 3.93 24.36 23.40
C SER A 189 5.43 24.59 23.14
N PRO A 190 6.03 25.63 23.73
CA PRO A 190 7.06 26.40 23.05
C PRO A 190 8.44 25.74 23.02
N ILE A 191 9.27 26.27 22.12
CA ILE A 191 10.71 26.03 22.06
C ILE A 191 11.32 26.37 23.43
N SER A 192 11.66 25.36 24.22
CA SER A 192 12.54 25.54 25.37
C SER A 192 13.96 25.78 24.84
N SER A 193 14.43 27.00 25.05
CA SER A 193 15.74 27.51 24.69
C SER A 193 16.89 26.53 24.97
N PHE A 194 17.75 26.32 23.97
CA PHE A 194 19.06 25.69 24.15
C PHE A 194 19.91 26.46 25.17
N ALA A 195 20.05 25.94 26.39
CA ALA A 195 21.08 26.38 27.31
C ALA A 195 22.42 25.72 26.93
N HIS A 196 23.24 26.40 26.13
CA HIS A 196 24.63 25.98 25.89
C HIS A 196 25.47 26.18 27.16
N SER A 197 25.73 25.10 27.90
CA SER A 197 26.75 25.12 28.96
C SER A 197 28.13 25.02 28.33
N ASN A 198 28.72 26.17 28.03
CA ASN A 198 30.05 26.26 27.43
C ASN A 198 31.12 26.10 28.53
N LYS A 199 31.70 24.90 28.65
CA LYS A 199 32.82 24.64 29.58
C LYS A 199 34.11 25.26 29.06
N GLY A 200 34.35 26.52 29.41
CA GLY A 200 35.65 27.17 29.21
C GLY A 200 36.75 26.48 30.02
N LYS A 201 37.74 25.91 29.33
CA LYS A 201 39.01 25.46 29.92
C LYS A 201 40.03 26.59 29.82
N THR A 202 40.60 27.00 30.95
CA THR A 202 41.85 27.80 30.98
C THR A 202 42.71 27.37 32.17
N HIS A 203 43.59 26.39 31.94
CA HIS A 203 45.01 26.55 32.29
C HIS A 203 45.65 27.30 31.10
N ILE A 204 46.79 27.97 31.12
CA ILE A 204 47.96 28.01 32.01
C ILE A 204 48.38 29.49 32.12
N ALA A 205 49.05 29.96 33.17
CA ALA A 205 49.55 29.21 34.33
C ALA A 205 48.99 29.79 35.64
#